data_AF-A0A924Z095-F1
#
_entry.id   AF-A0A924Z095-F1
#
_cell.length_a   1.000
_cell.length_b   1.000
_cell.length_c   1.000
_cell.angle_alpha   90.00
_cell.angle_beta   90.00
_cell.angle_gamma   90.00
#
_symmetry.space_group_name_H-M   'P 1'
#
loop_
_entity.id
_entity.type
_entity.pdbx_description
1 polymer ?
#
loop_
_entity_poly.entity_id
_entity_poly.type
_entity_poly.pdbx_seq_one_letter_code
_entity_poly.pdbx_strand_id
1 'polypeptide(L)' 'MARAGNALKQVLINHEIKRSQLAKTMGINPAVMSRWVSEDRDPLAEALFEIYRALRKLKPEAAEEFIRLFLRDAETDES' A
#
# COMPACT_ATOMS: atom_id res chain seq x y z
N MET A 1 -4.78 -13.99 -2.41
CA MET A 1 -4.85 -13.00 -1.30
C MET A 1 -4.86 -11.60 -1.92
N ALA A 2 -5.36 -10.60 -1.21
CA ALA A 2 -5.50 -9.24 -1.76
C ALA A 2 -4.09 -8.64 -1.99
N ARG A 3 -3.64 -8.59 -3.26
CA ARG A 3 -2.22 -8.43 -3.64
C ARG A 3 -1.64 -7.09 -3.18
N ALA A 4 -2.40 -6.03 -3.38
CA ALA A 4 -1.98 -4.69 -3.04
C ALA A 4 -2.12 -4.39 -1.54
N GLY A 5 -3.13 -4.97 -0.88
CA GLY A 5 -3.30 -4.88 0.57
C GLY A 5 -2.11 -5.45 1.34
N ASN A 6 -1.60 -6.60 0.92
CA ASN A 6 -0.45 -7.25 1.55
C ASN A 6 0.85 -6.46 1.33
N ALA A 7 1.17 -6.10 0.08
CA ALA A 7 2.32 -5.26 -0.23
C ALA A 7 2.32 -3.94 0.57
N LEU A 8 1.15 -3.29 0.67
CA LEU A 8 0.98 -2.07 1.45
C LEU A 8 1.24 -2.33 2.95
N LYS A 9 0.66 -3.39 3.51
CA LYS A 9 0.84 -3.75 4.93
C LYS A 9 2.31 -3.96 5.26
N GLN A 10 3.05 -4.69 4.43
CA GLN A 10 4.47 -4.95 4.63
C GLN A 10 5.29 -3.65 4.60
N VAL A 11 5.05 -2.78 3.63
CA VAL A 11 5.73 -1.47 3.52
C VAL A 11 5.49 -0.62 4.76
N LEU A 12 4.25 -0.54 5.26
CA LEU A 12 3.94 0.23 6.45
C LEU A 12 4.69 -0.27 7.68
N ILE A 13 4.87 -1.59 7.82
CA ILE A 13 5.64 -2.20 8.90
C ILE A 13 7.14 -1.92 8.74
N ASN A 14 7.71 -2.24 7.58
CA ASN A 14 9.16 -2.16 7.31
C ASN A 14 9.69 -0.73 7.39
N HIS A 15 8.85 0.25 7.06
CA HIS A 15 9.22 1.66 7.07
C HIS A 15 8.66 2.43 8.28
N GLU A 16 8.02 1.73 9.23
CA GLU A 16 7.41 2.30 10.44
C GLU A 16 6.39 3.42 10.15
N ILE A 17 5.69 3.33 9.02
CA ILE A 17 4.70 4.31 8.58
C ILE A 17 3.35 3.97 9.20
N LYS A 18 2.78 4.93 9.94
CA LYS A 18 1.44 4.74 10.52
C LYS A 18 0.35 4.80 9.44
N ARG A 19 -0.61 3.88 9.50
CA ARG A 19 -1.82 3.89 8.64
C ARG A 19 -2.52 5.25 8.59
N SER A 20 -2.67 5.90 9.74
CA SER A 20 -3.27 7.23 9.86
C SER A 20 -2.47 8.33 9.17
N GLN A 21 -1.14 8.22 9.17
CA GLN A 21 -0.25 9.16 8.48
C GLN A 21 -0.39 9.01 6.96
N LEU A 22 -0.42 7.78 6.45
CA LEU A 22 -0.63 7.54 5.02
C LEU A 22 -2.04 8.00 4.59
N ALA A 23 -3.08 7.67 5.35
CA ALA A 23 -4.45 8.11 5.06
C ALA A 23 -4.57 9.64 5.00
N LYS A 24 -3.94 10.35 5.96
CA LYS A 24 -3.86 11.82 5.96
C LYS A 24 -3.13 12.36 4.73
N THR A 25 -2.04 11.71 4.32
CA THR A 25 -1.23 12.12 3.16
C THR A 25 -1.99 11.91 1.85
N MET A 26 -2.80 10.86 1.77
CA MET A 26 -3.69 10.59 0.63
C MET A 26 -4.99 11.41 0.65
N GLY A 27 -5.32 12.08 1.76
CA GLY A 27 -6.58 12.80 1.91
C GLY A 27 -7.81 11.88 1.94
N ILE A 28 -7.65 10.61 2.32
CA ILE A 28 -8.74 9.63 2.37
C ILE A 28 -9.19 9.34 3.79
N ASN A 29 -10.40 8.79 3.93
CA ASN A 29 -10.92 8.35 5.22
C ASN A 29 -10.06 7.18 5.78
N PRO A 30 -9.59 7.22 7.04
CA PRO A 30 -8.83 6.14 7.68
C PRO A 30 -9.52 4.77 7.62
N ALA A 31 -10.86 4.72 7.56
CA ALA A 31 -11.60 3.47 7.40
C ALA A 31 -11.32 2.80 6.04
N VAL A 32 -11.08 3.56 4.97
CA VAL A 32 -10.69 3.01 3.66
C VAL A 32 -9.30 2.37 3.75
N MET A 33 -8.34 3.08 4.34
CA MET A 33 -6.99 2.58 4.61
C MET A 33 -7.02 1.30 5.44
N SER A 34 -7.90 1.23 6.45
CA SER A 34 -8.03 0.04 7.29
C SER A 34 -8.47 -1.18 6.48
N ARG A 35 -9.43 -1.04 5.56
CA ARG A 35 -9.91 -2.15 4.72
C ARG A 35 -8.85 -2.68 3.77
N TRP A 36 -8.01 -1.79 3.24
CA TRP A 36 -6.88 -2.19 2.39
C TRP A 36 -5.85 -2.99 3.17
N VAL A 37 -5.43 -2.50 4.34
CA VAL A 37 -4.39 -3.14 5.15
C VAL A 37 -4.89 -4.41 5.86
N SER A 38 -6.21 -4.54 6.08
CA SER A 38 -6.81 -5.77 6.60
C SER A 38 -7.15 -6.79 5.52
N GLU A 39 -6.80 -6.53 4.25
CA GLU A 39 -7.11 -7.40 3.11
C GLU A 39 -8.62 -7.67 2.92
N ASP A 40 -9.49 -6.83 3.48
CA ASP A 40 -10.95 -6.90 3.35
C ASP A 40 -11.39 -6.44 1.95
N ARG A 41 -10.69 -5.45 1.41
CA ARG A 41 -10.88 -4.95 0.04
C ARG A 41 -9.55 -4.48 -0.52
N ASP A 42 -9.20 -4.93 -1.72
CA ASP A 42 -8.03 -4.38 -2.40
C ASP A 42 -8.27 -2.94 -2.90
N PRO A 43 -7.26 -2.07 -2.85
CA PRO A 43 -7.29 -0.80 -3.56
C PRO A 43 -7.44 -1.03 -5.08
N LEU A 44 -8.23 -0.18 -5.74
CA LEU A 44 -8.36 -0.17 -7.19
C LEU A 44 -7.08 0.36 -7.86
N ALA A 45 -6.93 0.13 -9.17
CA ALA A 45 -5.75 0.56 -9.94
C ALA A 45 -5.39 2.04 -9.74
N GLU A 46 -6.38 2.94 -9.73
CA GLU A 46 -6.17 4.37 -9.46
C GLU A 46 -5.59 4.63 -8.06
N ALA A 47 -6.05 3.90 -7.05
CA ALA A 47 -5.56 4.02 -5.68
C ALA A 47 -4.11 3.52 -5.55
N LEU A 48 -3.63 2.61 -6.39
CA LEU A 48 -2.23 2.18 -6.39
C LEU A 48 -1.28 3.34 -6.71
N PHE A 49 -1.64 4.17 -7.70
CA PHE A 49 -0.84 5.35 -8.06
C PHE A 49 -0.85 6.41 -6.94
N GLU A 50 -1.98 6.57 -6.24
CA GLU A 50 -2.07 7.48 -5.10
C GLU A 50 -1.30 6.96 -3.89
N ILE A 51 -1.30 5.63 -3.64
CA ILE A 51 -0.49 4.99 -2.60
C ILE A 51 0.99 5.23 -2.89
N TYR A 52 1.46 4.96 -4.12
CA TYR A 52 2.86 5.19 -4.51
C TYR A 52 3.25 6.66 -4.31
N ARG A 53 2.42 7.61 -4.78
CA ARG A 53 2.68 9.05 -4.63
C ARG A 53 2.72 9.49 -3.18
N ALA A 54 1.82 8.98 -2.34
CA ALA A 54 1.77 9.32 -0.92
C ALA A 54 2.93 8.72 -0.14
N LEU A 55 3.28 7.45 -0.40
CA LEU A 55 4.47 6.82 0.16
C LEU A 55 5.72 7.59 -0.24
N ARG A 56 5.85 8.00 -1.50
CA ARG A 56 7.02 8.74 -1.98
C ARG A 56 7.19 10.10 -1.31
N LYS A 57 6.07 10.76 -0.95
CA LYS A 57 6.09 12.00 -0.16
C LYS A 57 6.53 11.77 1.29
N LEU A 58 6.19 10.61 1.86
CA LEU A 58 6.53 10.27 3.25
C LEU A 58 7.96 9.73 3.38
N LYS A 59 8.32 8.78 2.52
CA LYS A 59 9.60 8.09 2.49
C LYS A 59 9.80 7.47 1.09
N PRO A 60 10.67 8.04 0.23
CA PRO A 60 10.87 7.57 -1.14
C PRO A 60 11.17 6.07 -1.25
N GLU A 61 11.95 5.52 -0.32
CA GLU A 61 12.31 4.10 -0.30
C GLU A 61 11.10 3.19 -0.07
N ALA A 62 10.10 3.67 0.68
CA ALA A 62 8.86 2.93 0.93
C ALA A 62 8.00 2.81 -0.33
N ALA A 63 8.05 3.81 -1.21
CA ALA A 63 7.33 3.78 -2.48
C ALA A 63 7.93 2.76 -3.46
N GLU A 64 9.26 2.74 -3.56
CA GLU A 64 9.98 1.77 -4.39
C GLU A 64 9.80 0.35 -3.88
N GLU A 65 9.83 0.16 -2.55
CA GLU A 65 9.53 -1.13 -1.92
C GLU A 65 8.10 -1.60 -2.20
N PHE A 66 7.12 -0.69 -2.16
CA PHE A 66 5.73 -1.03 -2.45
C PHE A 66 5.55 -1.58 -3.87
N ILE A 67 6.16 -0.95 -4.88
CA ILE A 67 6.10 -1.43 -6.26
C ILE A 67 6.78 -2.80 -6.39
N ARG A 68 7.96 -2.96 -5.78
CA ARG A 68 8.70 -4.24 -5.81
C ARG A 68 7.89 -5.37 -5.20
N LEU A 69 7.26 -5.17 -4.04
CA LEU A 69 6.44 -6.18 -3.39
C LEU A 69 5.16 -6.47 -4.19
N PHE A 70 4.49 -5.44 -4.69
CA PHE A 70 3.28 -5.59 -5.50
C PHE A 70 3.53 -6.41 -6.77
N LEU A 71 4.66 -6.17 -7.46
CA LEU A 71 5.03 -6.92 -8.67
C LEU A 71 5.43 -8.37 -8.34
N ARG A 72 6.17 -8.60 -7.24
CA ARG A 72 6.54 -9.96 -6.80
C ARG A 72 5.31 -10.80 -6.46
N ASP A 73 4.33 -10.21 -5.80
CA ASP A 73 3.07 -10.89 -5.48
C ASP A 73 2.25 -11.17 -6.75
N ALA A 74 2.40 -10.36 -7.81
CA ALA A 74 1.76 -10.62 -9.10
C ALA A 74 2.38 -11.83 -9.83
N GLU A 75 3.69 -12.03 -9.76
CA GLU A 75 4.39 -13.16 -10.37
C GLU A 75 4.09 -14.50 -9.66
N THR A 76 3.82 -14.46 -8.36
CA THR A 76 3.62 -15.67 -7.54
C THR A 76 2.22 -16.29 -7.73
N ASP A 77 1.25 -15.55 -8.24
CA ASP A 77 -0.12 -16.02 -8.51
C ASP A 77 -0.25 -16.78 -9.86
N GLU A 78 0.80 -16.81 -10.68
CA GLU A 78 0.85 -17.52 -11.97
C GLU A 78 1.49 -18.93 -11.89
N SER A 79 1.80 -19.43 -10.68
CA SER A 79 2.45 -20.74 -10.44
C SER A 79 1.54 -21.80 -9.82
#